data_AF-A0A6N7Q3J7-F1
#
_entry.id   AF-A0A6N7Q3J7-F1
#
_cell.length_a   1.000
_cell.length_b   1.000
_cell.length_c   1.000
_cell.angle_alpha   90.00
_cell.angle_beta   90.00
_cell.angle_gamma   90.00
#
_symmetry.space_group_name_H-M   'P 1'
#
loop_
_entity.id
_entity.type
_entity.pdbx_description
1 polymer ?
#
loop_
_entity_poly.entity_id
_entity_poly.type
_entity_poly.pdbx_seq_one_letter_code
_entity_poly.pdbx_strand_id
1 'polypeptide(L)'
;MTVKKDLKRVIRARMEESGETYMSARNQVLRDREEILAAGLTASTALFSVPRSSAASKATEQEGLFDAAILKLNRQSARVRLLGTGEQVTLRSSDIIEYVPGQIVAIDIERRWSHRGYAYVKGEVVEARIDIPALQLPPLGLEEHGVMNCREVYEPERSPGLVGALWRKATAKPRRYFELEQVLPGVDYESMDFDDPIVEASEVNEAGAFLEAEEVLMDLLLQDLRCLDAHAHLGDFAFDRYPEHARLHYEVGVRIGEHALDAGFTGMLPWACIDNRPFMRCLHGYGLTLWRLGQMKDAEHVFERMIWLNPNDNQGARFCWLDVKEGRPWRRDEEGTR
;
A
#
# COMPACT_ATOMS: atom_id res chain seq x y z
N MET A 1 -8.78 -1.58 -29.25
CA MET A 1 -7.73 -2.46 -28.67
C MET A 1 -6.92 -1.60 -27.72
N THR A 2 -6.82 -1.98 -26.45
CA THR A 2 -6.25 -1.14 -25.39
C THR A 2 -4.72 -1.08 -25.49
N VAL A 3 -4.13 0.06 -25.13
CA VAL A 3 -2.66 0.29 -25.15
C VAL A 3 -1.88 -0.78 -24.37
N LYS A 4 -2.48 -1.34 -23.30
CA LYS A 4 -1.93 -2.48 -22.55
C LYS A 4 -1.83 -3.78 -23.38
N LYS A 5 -2.79 -4.05 -24.29
CA LYS A 5 -2.77 -5.21 -25.19
C LYS A 5 -1.68 -5.09 -26.26
N ASP A 6 -1.30 -3.87 -26.64
CA ASP A 6 -0.23 -3.64 -27.62
C ASP A 6 1.16 -3.84 -26.99
N LEU A 7 1.36 -3.38 -25.74
CA LEU A 7 2.64 -3.52 -25.04
C LEU A 7 2.99 -5.00 -24.77
N LYS A 8 2.04 -5.81 -24.26
CA LYS A 8 2.29 -7.24 -24.02
C LYS A 8 2.63 -7.99 -25.31
N ARG A 9 2.03 -7.61 -26.45
CA ARG A 9 2.36 -8.18 -27.76
C ARG A 9 3.80 -7.88 -28.18
N VAL A 10 4.25 -6.64 -27.98
CA VAL A 10 5.63 -6.23 -28.32
C VAL A 10 6.66 -6.94 -27.44
N ILE A 11 6.37 -7.10 -26.15
CA ILE A 11 7.24 -7.83 -25.21
C ILE A 11 7.37 -9.31 -25.61
N ARG A 12 6.24 -9.98 -25.90
CA ARG A 12 6.25 -11.39 -26.32
C ARG A 12 6.96 -11.62 -27.65
N ALA A 13 6.76 -10.74 -28.63
CA ALA A 13 7.46 -10.81 -29.92
C ALA A 13 9.00 -10.72 -29.72
N ARG A 14 9.46 -9.87 -28.80
CA ARG A 14 10.88 -9.75 -28.46
C ARG A 14 11.41 -10.98 -27.74
N MET A 15 10.64 -11.58 -26.82
CA MET A 15 11.04 -12.83 -26.16
C MET A 15 11.23 -13.96 -27.18
N GLU A 16 10.33 -14.08 -28.15
CA GLU A 16 10.43 -15.08 -29.22
C GLU A 16 11.65 -14.85 -30.13
N GLU A 17 12.02 -13.58 -30.36
CA GLU A 17 13.16 -13.22 -31.21
C GLU A 17 14.53 -13.33 -30.49
N SER A 18 14.58 -13.02 -29.20
CA SER A 18 15.85 -12.90 -28.43
C SER A 18 16.13 -14.07 -27.48
N GLY A 19 15.11 -14.86 -27.14
CA GLY A 19 15.21 -15.90 -26.09
C GLY A 19 15.35 -15.34 -24.68
N GLU A 20 15.16 -14.02 -24.49
CA GLU A 20 15.23 -13.35 -23.19
C GLU A 20 14.03 -13.69 -22.30
N THR A 21 14.22 -13.57 -20.98
CA THR A 21 13.11 -13.66 -20.02
C THR A 21 12.13 -12.51 -20.22
N TYR A 22 10.87 -12.71 -19.82
CA TYR A 22 9.82 -11.68 -19.95
C TYR A 22 10.24 -10.34 -19.34
N MET A 23 10.92 -10.37 -18.19
CA MET A 23 11.38 -9.17 -17.49
C MET A 23 12.49 -8.43 -18.24
N SER A 24 13.46 -9.15 -18.82
CA SER A 24 14.51 -8.54 -19.67
C SER A 24 13.89 -7.89 -20.91
N ALA A 25 13.00 -8.62 -21.59
CA ALA A 25 12.33 -8.14 -22.79
C ALA A 25 11.42 -6.93 -22.48
N ARG A 26 10.70 -6.94 -21.35
CA ARG A 26 9.87 -5.83 -20.88
C ARG A 26 10.70 -4.59 -20.56
N ASN A 27 11.78 -4.74 -19.80
CA ASN A 27 12.61 -3.61 -19.40
C ASN A 27 13.31 -2.98 -20.61
N GLN A 28 13.72 -3.77 -21.60
CA GLN A 28 14.28 -3.22 -22.82
C GLN A 28 13.23 -2.53 -23.69
N VAL A 29 12.02 -3.10 -23.85
CA VAL A 29 10.92 -2.46 -24.58
C VAL A 29 10.49 -1.15 -23.92
N LEU A 30 10.52 -1.06 -22.59
CA LEU A 30 10.21 0.17 -21.85
C LEU A 30 11.34 1.20 -21.98
N ARG A 31 12.61 0.79 -21.92
CA ARG A 31 13.77 1.67 -22.18
C ARG A 31 13.79 2.20 -23.60
N ASP A 32 13.57 1.35 -24.60
CA ASP A 32 13.49 1.75 -26.02
C ASP A 32 12.36 2.79 -26.20
N ARG A 33 11.25 2.63 -25.47
CA ARG A 33 10.13 3.58 -25.46
C ARG A 33 10.47 4.89 -24.76
N GLU A 34 11.17 4.86 -23.64
CA GLU A 34 11.68 6.05 -22.94
C GLU A 34 12.72 6.80 -23.77
N GLU A 35 13.61 6.09 -24.47
CA GLU A 35 14.61 6.66 -25.38
C GLU A 35 13.94 7.29 -26.60
N ILE A 36 12.90 6.68 -27.17
CA ILE A 36 12.11 7.29 -28.25
C ILE A 36 11.38 8.55 -27.75
N LEU A 37 10.86 8.53 -26.52
CA LEU A 37 10.23 9.70 -25.89
C LEU A 37 11.27 10.80 -25.60
N ALA A 38 12.47 10.44 -25.14
CA ALA A 38 13.58 11.34 -24.87
C ALA A 38 14.20 11.91 -26.17
N ALA A 39 14.31 11.11 -27.23
CA ALA A 39 14.77 11.52 -28.55
C ALA A 39 13.75 12.46 -29.24
N GLY A 40 12.46 12.25 -29.02
CA GLY A 40 11.40 13.19 -29.42
C GLY A 40 11.45 14.53 -28.66
N LEU A 41 11.98 14.53 -27.43
CA LEU A 41 12.22 15.73 -26.62
C LEU A 41 13.47 16.50 -27.06
N THR A 42 14.53 15.82 -27.51
CA THR A 42 15.77 16.47 -27.99
C THR A 42 15.67 16.97 -29.43
N ALA A 43 14.92 16.29 -30.29
CA ALA A 43 14.64 16.75 -31.66
C ALA A 43 13.79 18.05 -31.72
N SER A 44 13.12 18.41 -30.62
CA SER A 44 12.33 19.65 -30.51
C SER A 44 13.16 20.88 -30.07
N THR A 45 14.49 20.78 -30.04
CA THR A 45 15.39 21.86 -29.59
C THR A 45 16.04 22.66 -30.72
N ALA A 46 15.73 22.36 -31.99
CA ALA A 46 16.20 23.14 -33.12
C ALA A 46 15.03 23.51 -34.03
N LEU A 47 14.90 24.81 -34.30
CA LEU A 47 13.84 25.49 -35.07
C LEU A 47 12.59 25.76 -34.24
N PHE A 48 12.43 27.00 -33.78
CA PHE A 48 11.45 27.94 -34.34
C PHE A 48 11.45 29.24 -33.50
N SER A 49 11.84 30.34 -34.16
CA SER A 49 11.45 31.68 -33.72
C SER A 49 9.96 31.88 -33.94
N VAL A 50 9.25 32.23 -32.87
CA VAL A 50 8.03 33.06 -32.72
C VAL A 50 7.36 33.52 -34.05
N PRO A 51 6.02 33.36 -34.21
CA PRO A 51 5.07 34.32 -33.62
C PRO A 51 4.13 33.75 -32.56
N ARG A 52 3.89 34.58 -31.53
CA ARG A 52 2.83 34.47 -30.54
C ARG A 52 1.47 34.35 -31.22
N SER A 53 0.72 33.30 -30.88
CA SER A 53 -0.73 33.26 -31.03
C SER A 53 -1.31 32.88 -29.67
N SER A 54 -1.96 33.87 -29.05
CA SER A 54 -2.65 33.78 -27.78
C SER A 54 -3.91 32.93 -27.90
N ALA A 55 -3.96 31.84 -27.15
CA ALA A 55 -5.20 31.33 -26.56
C ALA A 55 -4.82 30.54 -25.30
N ALA A 56 -4.34 31.25 -24.28
CA ALA A 56 -4.35 30.73 -22.93
C ALA A 56 -5.82 30.58 -22.51
N SER A 57 -6.29 29.34 -22.36
CA SER A 57 -7.55 29.08 -21.68
C SER A 57 -7.37 29.53 -20.22
N LYS A 58 -8.22 30.46 -19.79
CA LYS A 58 -8.19 31.12 -18.48
C LYS A 58 -7.89 30.12 -17.37
N ALA A 59 -6.80 30.38 -16.64
CA ALA A 59 -6.61 29.81 -15.31
C ALA A 59 -7.78 30.31 -14.45
N THR A 60 -8.58 29.39 -13.93
CA THR A 60 -9.55 29.72 -12.89
C THR A 60 -8.79 29.73 -11.58
N GLU A 61 -8.45 30.92 -11.09
CA GLU A 61 -7.96 31.14 -9.73
C GLU A 61 -9.10 30.78 -8.78
N GLN A 62 -9.00 29.60 -8.16
CA GLN A 62 -9.73 29.29 -6.95
C GLN A 62 -8.68 29.25 -5.85
N GLU A 63 -8.47 30.42 -5.23
CA GLU A 63 -7.72 30.55 -3.98
C GLU A 63 -8.50 29.82 -2.89
N GLY A 64 -7.82 28.95 -2.14
CA GLY A 64 -8.45 28.20 -1.06
C GLY A 64 -7.66 26.96 -0.66
N LEU A 65 -7.95 26.47 0.54
CA LEU A 65 -7.43 25.20 1.05
C LEU A 65 -8.29 24.05 0.52
N PHE A 66 -7.65 23.04 -0.09
CA PHE A 66 -8.35 21.90 -0.66
C PHE A 66 -7.89 20.59 -0.05
N ASP A 67 -8.84 19.78 0.42
CA ASP A 67 -8.55 18.41 0.80
C ASP A 67 -8.41 17.51 -0.44
N ALA A 68 -7.33 16.74 -0.48
CA ALA A 68 -7.06 15.77 -1.52
C ALA A 68 -6.59 14.44 -0.93
N ALA A 69 -7.17 13.35 -1.39
CA ALA A 69 -6.68 12.00 -1.12
C ALA A 69 -5.47 11.69 -2.02
N ILE A 70 -4.36 11.26 -1.43
CA ILE A 70 -3.21 10.76 -2.19
C ILE A 70 -3.55 9.37 -2.73
N LEU A 71 -3.40 9.18 -4.04
CA LEU A 71 -3.66 7.90 -4.70
C LEU A 71 -2.37 7.16 -5.07
N LYS A 72 -1.34 7.92 -5.45
CA LYS A 72 -0.03 7.41 -5.86
C LYS A 72 1.02 8.50 -5.71
N LEU A 73 2.22 8.13 -5.28
CA LEU A 73 3.39 9.00 -5.35
C LEU A 73 4.20 8.72 -6.61
N ASN A 74 4.93 9.74 -7.05
CA ASN A 74 6.00 9.66 -8.04
C ASN A 74 7.15 10.51 -7.48
N ARG A 75 8.34 10.42 -8.10
CA ARG A 75 9.56 11.07 -7.60
C ARG A 75 9.45 12.54 -7.16
N GLN A 76 8.57 13.34 -7.78
CA GLN A 76 8.39 14.77 -7.48
C GLN A 76 6.91 15.21 -7.53
N SER A 77 5.97 14.26 -7.54
CA SER A 77 4.56 14.59 -7.69
C SER A 77 3.67 13.46 -7.21
N ALA A 78 2.49 13.78 -6.70
CA ALA A 78 1.47 12.78 -6.39
C ALA A 78 0.33 12.83 -7.40
N ARG A 79 -0.26 11.67 -7.68
CA ARG A 79 -1.62 11.61 -8.21
C ARG A 79 -2.56 11.70 -7.02
N VAL A 80 -3.44 12.69 -7.02
CA VAL A 80 -4.38 12.94 -5.92
C VAL A 80 -5.80 13.05 -6.45
N ARG A 81 -6.80 12.75 -5.60
CA ARG A 81 -8.22 12.98 -5.86
C ARG A 81 -8.72 14.08 -4.92
N LEU A 82 -9.19 15.19 -5.48
CA LEU A 82 -9.80 16.27 -4.70
C LEU A 82 -11.12 15.79 -4.10
N LEU A 83 -11.30 15.88 -2.78
CA LEU A 83 -12.47 15.31 -2.10
C LEU A 83 -13.78 16.06 -2.45
N GLY A 84 -13.71 17.36 -2.68
CA GLY A 84 -14.88 18.18 -3.01
C GLY A 84 -15.45 17.94 -4.42
N THR A 85 -14.62 17.50 -5.37
CA THR A 85 -15.02 17.36 -6.78
C THR A 85 -14.89 15.93 -7.32
N GLY A 86 -14.15 15.06 -6.63
CA GLY A 86 -13.78 13.73 -7.10
C GLY A 86 -12.76 13.75 -8.26
N GLU A 87 -12.32 14.93 -8.71
CA GLU A 87 -11.39 15.07 -9.81
C GLU A 87 -10.00 14.58 -9.42
N GLN A 88 -9.37 13.81 -10.31
CA GLN A 88 -7.99 13.41 -10.13
C GLN A 88 -7.02 14.35 -10.86
N VAL A 89 -6.09 14.91 -10.10
CA VAL A 89 -5.08 15.87 -10.57
C VAL A 89 -3.68 15.40 -10.18
N THR A 90 -2.66 15.90 -10.86
CA THR A 90 -1.27 15.69 -10.44
C THR A 90 -0.81 16.86 -9.59
N LEU A 91 -0.57 16.62 -8.31
CA LEU A 91 -0.03 17.57 -7.35
C LEU A 91 1.50 17.60 -7.43
N ARG A 92 2.08 18.79 -7.53
CA ARG A 92 3.51 19.04 -7.33
C ARG A 92 3.71 19.82 -6.03
N SER A 93 4.35 19.18 -5.05
CA SER A 93 4.81 19.79 -3.81
C SER A 93 6.23 19.30 -3.51
N SER A 94 7.05 20.11 -2.85
CA SER A 94 8.45 19.77 -2.52
C SER A 94 8.57 18.68 -1.46
N ASP A 95 7.61 18.58 -0.56
CA ASP A 95 7.53 17.65 0.57
C ASP A 95 6.68 16.40 0.27
N ILE A 96 6.24 16.21 -0.99
CA ILE A 96 5.26 15.18 -1.32
C ILE A 96 5.72 13.74 -1.01
N ILE A 97 7.03 13.55 -0.90
CA ILE A 97 7.69 12.28 -0.56
C ILE A 97 7.55 11.89 0.92
N GLU A 98 7.01 12.78 1.77
CA GLU A 98 6.81 12.52 3.20
C GLU A 98 5.46 11.84 3.49
N TYR A 99 4.59 11.75 2.49
CA TYR A 99 3.23 11.24 2.61
C TYR A 99 3.06 9.90 1.90
N VAL A 100 1.94 9.21 2.12
CA VAL A 100 1.63 7.91 1.51
C VAL A 100 0.26 7.91 0.83
N PRO A 101 0.01 7.03 -0.15
CA PRO A 101 -1.34 6.80 -0.66
C PRO A 101 -2.31 6.45 0.46
N GLY A 102 -3.53 6.99 0.38
CA GLY A 102 -4.58 6.85 1.40
C GLY A 102 -4.57 7.93 2.49
N GLN A 103 -3.53 8.76 2.58
CA GLN A 103 -3.61 9.99 3.37
C GLN A 103 -4.46 11.06 2.66
N ILE A 104 -5.11 11.90 3.46
CA ILE A 104 -5.74 13.14 3.00
C ILE A 104 -4.83 14.30 3.38
N VAL A 105 -4.48 15.11 2.39
CA VAL A 105 -3.68 16.32 2.55
C VAL A 105 -4.54 17.55 2.27
N ALA A 106 -4.39 18.57 3.12
CA ALA A 106 -4.92 19.90 2.86
C ALA A 106 -3.85 20.70 2.09
N ILE A 107 -4.20 21.18 0.91
CA ILE A 107 -3.29 21.82 -0.03
C ILE A 107 -3.65 23.29 -0.15
N ASP A 108 -2.68 24.17 0.05
CA ASP A 108 -2.78 25.57 -0.34
C ASP A 108 -2.35 25.70 -1.82
N ILE A 109 -3.32 25.95 -2.70
CA ILE A 109 -3.09 25.93 -4.16
C ILE A 109 -2.53 27.27 -4.63
N GLU A 110 -1.26 27.26 -5.05
CA GLU A 110 -0.62 28.41 -5.70
C GLU A 110 -0.99 28.52 -7.18
N ARG A 111 -1.08 27.38 -7.87
CA ARG A 111 -1.23 27.34 -9.32
C ARG A 111 -1.93 26.10 -9.79
N ARG A 112 -2.85 26.29 -10.74
CA ARG A 112 -3.53 25.21 -11.47
C ARG A 112 -3.33 25.37 -12.98
N TRP A 113 -3.07 24.26 -13.68
CA TRP A 113 -2.97 24.26 -15.14
C TRP A 113 -3.35 22.90 -15.72
N SER A 114 -3.57 22.86 -17.03
CA SER A 114 -3.76 21.61 -17.77
C SER A 114 -2.66 21.45 -18.82
N HIS A 115 -2.15 20.24 -18.97
CA HIS A 115 -1.15 19.91 -19.98
C HIS A 115 -1.47 18.56 -20.61
N ARG A 116 -1.54 18.50 -21.95
CA ARG A 116 -1.88 17.29 -22.72
C ARG A 116 -3.14 16.57 -22.22
N GLY A 117 -4.15 17.33 -21.80
CA GLY A 117 -5.42 16.81 -21.29
C GLY A 117 -5.42 16.40 -19.81
N TYR A 118 -4.28 16.48 -19.11
CA TYR A 118 -4.18 16.19 -17.68
C TYR A 118 -4.19 17.47 -16.86
N ALA A 119 -4.91 17.45 -15.73
CA ALA A 119 -4.95 18.54 -14.76
C ALA A 119 -3.81 18.44 -13.75
N TYR A 120 -3.20 19.58 -13.45
CA TYR A 120 -2.07 19.72 -12.54
C TYR A 120 -2.33 20.83 -11.53
N VAL A 121 -1.80 20.64 -10.33
CA VAL A 121 -1.82 21.58 -9.23
C VAL A 121 -0.40 21.70 -8.67
N LYS A 122 0.03 22.93 -8.39
CA LYS A 122 1.21 23.22 -7.57
C LYS A 122 0.71 23.94 -6.33
N GLY A 123 1.20 23.50 -5.17
CA GLY A 123 0.83 24.04 -3.88
C GLY A 123 1.64 23.38 -2.78
N GLU A 124 1.52 23.92 -1.57
CA GLU A 124 2.15 23.37 -0.38
C GLU A 124 1.12 22.56 0.41
N VAL A 125 1.58 21.45 1.01
CA VAL A 125 0.76 20.70 1.96
C VAL A 125 0.88 21.37 3.33
N VAL A 126 -0.25 21.79 3.90
CA VAL A 126 -0.28 22.46 5.21
C VAL A 126 -0.67 21.51 6.34
N GLU A 127 -1.40 20.45 6.01
CA GLU A 127 -1.88 19.46 6.95
C GLU A 127 -2.02 18.10 6.25
N ALA A 128 -1.74 17.02 6.98
CA ALA A 128 -1.98 15.66 6.52
C ALA A 128 -2.63 14.82 7.63
N ARG A 129 -3.58 13.97 7.24
CA ARG A 129 -4.30 13.07 8.15
C ARG A 129 -4.66 11.75 7.49
N ILE A 130 -4.93 10.73 8.30
CA ILE A 130 -5.53 9.46 7.87
C ILE A 130 -6.98 9.48 8.33
N ASP A 131 -7.91 9.60 7.38
CA ASP A 131 -9.36 9.63 7.63
C ASP A 131 -10.07 8.81 6.56
N ILE A 132 -10.18 7.50 6.80
CA ILE A 132 -10.75 6.54 5.85
C ILE A 132 -12.22 6.82 5.52
N PRO A 133 -13.10 7.18 6.48
CA PRO A 133 -14.45 7.61 6.15
C PRO A 133 -14.51 8.77 5.14
N ALA A 134 -13.63 9.77 5.27
CA ALA A 134 -13.58 10.90 4.33
C ALA A 134 -13.09 10.52 2.92
N LEU A 135 -12.38 9.39 2.76
CA LEU A 135 -12.03 8.85 1.44
C LEU A 135 -13.23 8.30 0.67
N GLN A 136 -14.35 8.01 1.37
CA GLN A 136 -15.57 7.43 0.77
C GLN A 136 -15.29 6.15 -0.02
N LEU A 137 -14.37 5.32 0.47
CA LEU A 137 -14.13 3.98 -0.09
C LEU A 137 -15.24 3.03 0.39
N PRO A 138 -15.75 2.13 -0.46
CA PRO A 138 -16.60 1.05 0.04
C PRO A 138 -15.78 0.19 1.02
N PRO A 139 -16.34 -0.20 2.17
CA PRO A 139 -15.68 -1.16 3.05
C PRO A 139 -15.34 -2.45 2.30
N LEU A 140 -14.29 -3.15 2.74
CA LEU A 140 -14.00 -4.51 2.25
C LEU A 140 -15.18 -5.44 2.58
N GLY A 141 -15.42 -6.43 1.71
CA GLY A 141 -16.30 -7.55 2.05
C GLY A 141 -15.82 -8.26 3.32
N LEU A 142 -16.77 -8.79 4.10
CA LEU A 142 -16.51 -9.58 5.30
C LEU A 142 -17.44 -10.80 5.31
N GLU A 143 -16.90 -11.97 4.97
CA GLU A 143 -17.63 -13.23 4.94
C GLU A 143 -17.55 -13.95 6.28
N GLU A 144 -18.67 -14.49 6.76
CA GLU A 144 -18.70 -15.33 7.96
C GLU A 144 -18.64 -16.81 7.58
N HIS A 145 -17.71 -17.56 8.17
CA HIS A 145 -17.55 -19.00 7.93
C HIS A 145 -18.06 -19.90 9.08
N GLY A 146 -18.64 -19.31 10.12
CA GLY A 146 -19.25 -20.00 11.24
C GLY A 146 -18.47 -19.85 12.54
N VAL A 147 -18.59 -20.84 13.44
CA VAL A 147 -18.02 -20.79 14.79
C VAL A 147 -16.87 -21.78 14.92
N MET A 148 -15.73 -21.33 15.44
CA MET A 148 -14.54 -22.14 15.66
C MET A 148 -14.18 -22.21 17.15
N ASN A 149 -13.93 -23.42 17.64
CA ASN A 149 -13.29 -23.65 18.93
C ASN A 149 -11.77 -23.84 18.74
N CYS A 150 -11.00 -22.77 18.99
CA CYS A 150 -9.54 -22.81 18.80
C CYS A 150 -8.84 -23.90 19.61
N ARG A 151 -9.38 -24.31 20.77
CA ARG A 151 -8.77 -25.34 21.61
C ARG A 151 -8.93 -26.77 21.07
N GLU A 152 -9.85 -26.96 20.13
CA GLU A 152 -10.03 -28.24 19.43
C GLU A 152 -9.26 -28.30 18.11
N VAL A 153 -9.06 -27.13 17.47
CA VAL A 153 -8.46 -27.04 16.13
C VAL A 153 -6.94 -26.85 16.19
N TYR A 154 -6.43 -26.10 17.17
CA TYR A 154 -5.00 -25.76 17.27
C TYR A 154 -4.34 -26.47 18.46
N GLU A 155 -3.05 -26.77 18.31
CA GLU A 155 -2.25 -27.22 19.46
C GLU A 155 -2.24 -26.11 20.52
N PRO A 156 -2.59 -26.41 21.79
CA PRO A 156 -2.61 -25.40 22.83
C PRO A 156 -1.25 -24.76 23.08
N GLU A 157 -1.23 -23.45 23.29
CA GLU A 157 -0.05 -22.76 23.82
C GLU A 157 0.16 -23.14 25.30
N ARG A 158 1.23 -23.88 25.57
CA ARG A 158 1.55 -24.44 26.91
C ARG A 158 2.61 -23.64 27.65
N SER A 159 3.16 -22.59 27.06
CA SER A 159 4.18 -21.77 27.70
C SER A 159 3.68 -21.20 29.04
N PRO A 160 4.46 -21.31 30.13
CA PRO A 160 4.10 -20.66 31.38
C PRO A 160 4.14 -19.13 31.23
N GLY A 161 3.47 -18.43 32.15
CA GLY A 161 3.51 -16.96 32.21
C GLY A 161 2.49 -16.25 31.31
N LEU A 162 2.86 -15.05 30.86
CA LEU A 162 1.96 -14.08 30.23
C LEU A 162 1.42 -14.57 28.88
N VAL A 163 2.27 -15.18 28.04
CA VAL A 163 1.89 -15.66 26.70
C VAL A 163 0.82 -16.75 26.79
N GLY A 164 1.02 -17.78 27.62
CA GLY A 164 0.01 -18.83 27.82
C GLY A 164 -1.26 -18.33 28.51
N ALA A 165 -1.17 -17.29 29.34
CA ALA A 165 -2.36 -16.64 29.91
C ALA A 165 -3.17 -15.88 28.84
N LEU A 166 -2.49 -15.13 27.97
CA LEU A 166 -3.10 -14.41 26.87
C LEU A 166 -3.78 -15.35 25.88
N TRP A 167 -3.11 -16.43 25.48
CA TRP A 167 -3.70 -17.44 24.59
C TRP A 167 -4.94 -18.08 25.22
N ARG A 168 -4.87 -18.50 26.50
CA ARG A 168 -6.04 -19.08 27.21
C ARG A 168 -7.22 -18.13 27.26
N LYS A 169 -6.97 -16.81 27.38
CA LYS A 169 -8.00 -15.77 27.32
C LYS A 169 -8.58 -15.65 25.92
N ALA A 170 -7.74 -15.60 24.88
CA ALA A 170 -8.15 -15.51 23.47
C ALA A 170 -8.93 -16.73 22.97
N THR A 171 -8.70 -17.90 23.58
CA THR A 171 -9.34 -19.18 23.20
C THR A 171 -10.34 -19.69 24.24
N ALA A 172 -10.78 -18.84 25.18
CA ALA A 172 -11.62 -19.26 26.30
C ALA A 172 -13.00 -19.82 25.89
N LYS A 173 -13.50 -19.38 24.73
CA LYS A 173 -14.81 -19.78 24.20
C LYS A 173 -14.73 -19.91 22.67
N PRO A 174 -15.57 -20.76 22.04
CA PRO A 174 -15.75 -20.73 20.60
C PRO A 174 -16.21 -19.35 20.12
N ARG A 175 -15.72 -18.89 18.96
CA ARG A 175 -16.03 -17.58 18.39
C ARG A 175 -16.35 -17.67 16.90
N ARG A 176 -17.16 -16.74 16.40
CA ARG A 176 -17.38 -16.56 14.97
C ARG A 176 -16.06 -16.16 14.30
N TYR A 177 -15.77 -16.72 13.13
CA TYR A 177 -14.61 -16.37 12.34
C TYR A 177 -15.00 -15.96 10.93
N PHE A 178 -14.20 -15.06 10.37
CA PHE A 178 -14.51 -14.33 9.16
C PHE A 178 -13.31 -14.29 8.22
N GLU A 179 -13.59 -14.01 6.95
CA GLU A 179 -12.62 -13.75 5.89
C GLU A 179 -12.92 -12.39 5.28
N LEU A 180 -11.90 -11.52 5.23
CA LEU A 180 -11.97 -10.23 4.53
C LEU A 180 -11.86 -10.45 3.03
N GLU A 181 -12.47 -9.58 2.23
CA GLU A 181 -12.22 -9.51 0.80
C GLU A 181 -10.75 -9.15 0.53
N GLN A 182 -10.07 -9.93 -0.31
CA GLN A 182 -8.80 -9.52 -0.90
C GLN A 182 -9.04 -8.68 -2.16
N VAL A 183 -8.57 -7.43 -2.14
CA VAL A 183 -8.59 -6.54 -3.32
C VAL A 183 -7.24 -6.55 -4.01
N LEU A 184 -7.22 -7.04 -5.25
CA LEU A 184 -6.03 -7.07 -6.12
C LEU A 184 -6.37 -6.51 -7.52
N PRO A 185 -6.17 -5.20 -7.75
CA PRO A 185 -6.65 -4.55 -8.96
C PRO A 185 -5.97 -5.03 -10.24
N GLY A 186 -6.77 -5.19 -11.30
CA GLY A 186 -6.26 -5.48 -12.65
C GLY A 186 -5.87 -6.93 -12.90
N VAL A 187 -6.15 -7.82 -11.94
CA VAL A 187 -5.90 -9.25 -12.03
C VAL A 187 -7.09 -9.99 -12.65
N ASP A 188 -6.78 -10.94 -13.52
CA ASP A 188 -7.71 -11.88 -14.11
C ASP A 188 -7.42 -13.29 -13.55
N TYR A 189 -8.16 -13.66 -12.51
CA TYR A 189 -7.99 -14.93 -11.79
C TYR A 189 -8.29 -16.17 -12.66
N GLU A 190 -8.99 -16.00 -13.78
CA GLU A 190 -9.32 -17.09 -14.70
C GLU A 190 -8.26 -17.28 -15.80
N SER A 191 -7.25 -16.40 -15.85
CA SER A 191 -6.20 -16.49 -16.85
C SER A 191 -5.18 -17.58 -16.50
N MET A 192 -4.83 -18.42 -17.48
CA MET A 192 -3.76 -19.41 -17.35
C MET A 192 -2.37 -18.77 -17.17
N ASP A 193 -2.24 -17.50 -17.54
CA ASP A 193 -1.03 -16.67 -17.39
C ASP A 193 -1.16 -15.73 -16.17
N PHE A 194 -1.86 -16.17 -15.11
CA PHE A 194 -2.03 -15.40 -13.88
C PHE A 194 -0.65 -14.97 -13.34
N ASP A 195 -0.49 -13.65 -13.20
CA ASP A 195 0.70 -13.03 -12.67
C ASP A 195 0.25 -12.16 -11.49
N ASP A 196 0.63 -12.54 -10.28
CA ASP A 196 0.26 -11.81 -9.08
C ASP A 196 1.18 -10.58 -8.97
N PRO A 197 0.66 -9.36 -9.12
CA PRO A 197 1.49 -8.16 -9.11
C PRO A 197 2.17 -7.92 -7.75
N ILE A 198 1.68 -8.51 -6.66
CA ILE A 198 2.38 -8.47 -5.36
C ILE A 198 3.62 -9.37 -5.38
N VAL A 199 3.50 -10.57 -5.96
CA VAL A 199 4.63 -11.47 -6.14
C VAL A 199 5.64 -10.86 -7.10
N GLU A 200 5.19 -10.29 -8.23
CA GLU A 200 6.04 -9.54 -9.18
C GLU A 200 6.81 -8.45 -8.44
N ALA A 201 6.14 -7.60 -7.66
CA ALA A 201 6.80 -6.54 -6.90
C ALA A 201 7.85 -7.08 -5.91
N SER A 202 7.55 -8.19 -5.22
CA SER A 202 8.49 -8.82 -4.29
C SER A 202 9.74 -9.35 -5.01
N GLU A 203 9.57 -10.07 -6.11
CA GLU A 203 10.66 -10.63 -6.90
C GLU A 203 11.55 -9.52 -7.51
N VAL A 204 10.92 -8.45 -8.02
CA VAL A 204 11.62 -7.26 -8.53
C VAL A 204 12.42 -6.56 -7.43
N ASN A 205 11.86 -6.47 -6.22
CA ASN A 205 12.55 -5.91 -5.07
C ASN A 205 13.75 -6.78 -4.64
N GLU A 206 13.58 -8.10 -4.58
CA GLU A 206 14.65 -9.05 -4.27
C GLU A 206 15.79 -9.03 -5.30
N ALA A 207 15.46 -8.78 -6.58
CA ALA A 207 16.44 -8.55 -7.63
C ALA A 207 17.19 -7.20 -7.52
N GLY A 208 16.84 -6.36 -6.53
CA GLY A 208 17.47 -5.07 -6.25
C GLY A 208 16.89 -3.90 -7.05
N ALA A 209 15.80 -4.11 -7.80
CA ALA A 209 15.13 -3.08 -8.59
C ALA A 209 14.04 -2.36 -7.77
N PHE A 210 14.43 -1.78 -6.63
CA PHE A 210 13.54 -1.17 -5.63
C PHE A 210 12.49 -0.20 -6.19
N LEU A 211 12.90 0.71 -7.09
CA LEU A 211 12.00 1.70 -7.67
C LEU A 211 10.97 1.07 -8.61
N GLU A 212 11.31 -0.02 -9.29
CA GLU A 212 10.39 -0.73 -10.18
C GLU A 212 9.35 -1.49 -9.35
N ALA A 213 9.77 -2.11 -8.24
CA ALA A 213 8.87 -2.77 -7.31
C ALA A 213 7.88 -1.79 -6.65
N GLU A 214 8.38 -0.63 -6.20
CA GLU A 214 7.54 0.42 -5.63
C GLU A 214 6.50 0.93 -6.64
N GLU A 215 6.90 1.12 -7.90
CA GLU A 215 6.00 1.57 -8.97
C GLU A 215 4.85 0.59 -9.22
N VAL A 216 5.12 -0.72 -9.18
CA VAL A 216 4.07 -1.76 -9.31
C VAL A 216 3.04 -1.61 -8.19
N LEU A 217 3.48 -1.49 -6.94
CA LEU A 217 2.57 -1.35 -5.79
C LEU A 217 1.80 -0.02 -5.81
N MET A 218 2.46 1.08 -6.21
CA MET A 218 1.83 2.38 -6.40
C MET A 218 0.76 2.36 -7.50
N ASP A 219 0.96 1.59 -8.56
CA ASP A 219 -0.04 1.40 -9.63
C ASP A 219 -1.25 0.58 -9.17
N LEU A 220 -1.08 -0.34 -8.21
CA LEU A 220 -2.21 -1.03 -7.57
C LEU A 220 -3.02 -0.04 -6.74
N LEU A 221 -2.35 0.78 -5.91
CA LEU A 221 -3.01 1.77 -5.05
C LEU A 221 -3.70 2.90 -5.84
N LEU A 222 -3.15 3.27 -6.99
CA LEU A 222 -3.80 4.20 -7.90
C LEU A 222 -5.15 3.67 -8.42
N GLN A 223 -5.26 2.34 -8.61
CA GLN A 223 -6.48 1.71 -9.09
C GLN A 223 -7.48 1.47 -7.96
N ASP A 224 -7.03 0.94 -6.83
CA ASP A 224 -7.85 0.78 -5.62
C ASP A 224 -6.98 0.87 -4.36
N LEU A 225 -7.21 1.91 -3.56
CA LEU A 225 -6.55 2.10 -2.26
C LEU A 225 -6.82 0.96 -1.28
N ARG A 226 -7.87 0.15 -1.52
CA ARG A 226 -8.23 -1.01 -0.70
C ARG A 226 -7.32 -2.22 -0.88
N CYS A 227 -6.34 -2.16 -1.79
CA CYS A 227 -5.30 -3.18 -1.91
C CYS A 227 -4.36 -3.14 -0.68
N LEU A 228 -4.75 -3.83 0.39
CA LEU A 228 -4.01 -3.84 1.66
C LEU A 228 -2.60 -4.41 1.51
N ASP A 229 -2.41 -5.36 0.59
CA ASP A 229 -1.10 -6.01 0.42
C ASP A 229 -0.08 -5.03 -0.17
N ALA A 230 -0.51 -4.14 -1.06
CA ALA A 230 0.36 -3.07 -1.56
C ALA A 230 0.81 -2.12 -0.44
N HIS A 231 -0.09 -1.78 0.50
CA HIS A 231 0.29 -1.01 1.70
C HIS A 231 1.27 -1.77 2.59
N ALA A 232 1.02 -3.06 2.84
CA ALA A 232 1.93 -3.89 3.63
C ALA A 232 3.34 -3.93 3.02
N HIS A 233 3.46 -4.22 1.72
CA HIS A 233 4.75 -4.34 1.05
C HIS A 233 5.48 -2.99 0.91
N LEU A 234 4.78 -1.88 0.66
CA LEU A 234 5.39 -0.54 0.69
C LEU A 234 5.90 -0.19 2.11
N GLY A 235 5.15 -0.58 3.14
CA GLY A 235 5.60 -0.50 4.53
C GLY A 235 6.89 -1.29 4.75
N ASP A 236 6.95 -2.54 4.28
CA ASP A 236 8.11 -3.42 4.42
C ASP A 236 9.35 -2.82 3.71
N PHE A 237 9.19 -2.28 2.50
CA PHE A 237 10.27 -1.64 1.76
C PHE A 237 10.84 -0.41 2.49
N ALA A 238 9.98 0.35 3.16
CA ALA A 238 10.38 1.53 3.93
C ALA A 238 10.91 1.19 5.33
N PHE A 239 10.51 0.05 5.92
CA PHE A 239 10.65 -0.27 7.34
C PHE A 239 12.06 -0.01 7.87
N ASP A 240 13.08 -0.59 7.22
CA ASP A 240 14.45 -0.53 7.72
C ASP A 240 15.05 0.88 7.69
N ARG A 241 14.73 1.68 6.67
CA ARG A 241 15.37 3.00 6.43
C ARG A 241 14.55 4.17 6.95
N TYR A 242 13.22 4.07 6.87
CA TYR A 242 12.27 5.14 7.13
C TYR A 242 11.08 4.62 7.94
N PRO A 243 11.27 4.27 9.23
CA PRO A 243 10.21 3.65 10.04
C PRO A 243 8.96 4.53 10.19
N GLU A 244 9.11 5.86 10.16
CA GLU A 244 8.00 6.83 10.15
C GLU A 244 7.11 6.68 8.92
N HIS A 245 7.74 6.51 7.76
CA HIS A 245 7.06 6.37 6.48
C HIS A 245 6.44 4.97 6.35
N ALA A 246 7.14 3.94 6.84
CA ALA A 246 6.60 2.59 6.93
C ALA A 246 5.34 2.53 7.79
N ARG A 247 5.38 3.19 8.96
CA ARG A 247 4.25 3.29 9.89
C ARG A 247 3.01 3.84 9.19
N LEU A 248 3.15 4.87 8.35
CA LEU A 248 2.04 5.46 7.61
C LEU A 248 1.40 4.48 6.62
N HIS A 249 2.20 3.73 5.85
CA HIS A 249 1.67 2.71 4.94
C HIS A 249 0.88 1.64 5.70
N TYR A 250 1.47 1.08 6.76
CA TYR A 250 0.77 0.08 7.55
C TYR A 250 -0.48 0.64 8.22
N GLU A 251 -0.41 1.87 8.77
CA GLU A 251 -1.56 2.49 9.41
C GLU A 251 -2.71 2.67 8.42
N VAL A 252 -2.46 3.20 7.22
CA VAL A 252 -3.49 3.31 6.18
C VAL A 252 -4.12 1.94 5.90
N GLY A 253 -3.31 0.90 5.68
CA GLY A 253 -3.80 -0.46 5.44
C GLY A 253 -4.64 -1.01 6.61
N VAL A 254 -4.20 -0.80 7.85
CA VAL A 254 -4.95 -1.17 9.05
C VAL A 254 -6.29 -0.44 9.10
N ARG A 255 -6.31 0.89 8.92
CA ARG A 255 -7.55 1.67 9.02
C ARG A 255 -8.54 1.31 7.91
N ILE A 256 -8.07 0.97 6.72
CA ILE A 256 -8.95 0.48 5.63
C ILE A 256 -9.53 -0.88 5.99
N GLY A 257 -8.72 -1.81 6.49
CA GLY A 257 -9.21 -3.12 6.93
C GLY A 257 -10.19 -3.02 8.10
N GLU A 258 -9.90 -2.15 9.08
CA GLU A 258 -10.79 -1.88 10.21
C GLU A 258 -12.10 -1.21 9.79
N HIS A 259 -12.12 -0.48 8.68
CA HIS A 259 -13.36 0.12 8.17
C HIS A 259 -14.41 -0.93 7.76
N ALA A 260 -13.97 -2.15 7.43
CA ALA A 260 -14.86 -3.30 7.18
C ALA A 260 -15.34 -4.00 8.46
N LEU A 261 -14.73 -3.70 9.60
CA LEU A 261 -15.06 -4.32 10.89
C LEU A 261 -15.96 -3.37 11.70
N ASP A 262 -17.03 -3.92 12.28
CA ASP A 262 -17.87 -3.14 13.19
C ASP A 262 -17.07 -2.63 14.40
N ALA A 263 -17.48 -1.48 14.94
CA ALA A 263 -16.93 -0.97 16.18
C ALA A 263 -17.07 -2.03 17.30
N GLY A 264 -15.94 -2.46 17.85
CA GLY A 264 -15.90 -3.51 18.87
C GLY A 264 -15.95 -4.94 18.32
N PHE A 265 -15.61 -5.16 17.05
CA PHE A 265 -15.54 -6.49 16.43
C PHE A 265 -14.80 -7.52 17.31
N THR A 266 -15.56 -8.53 17.77
CA THR A 266 -15.06 -9.60 18.65
C THR A 266 -14.75 -10.91 17.91
N GLY A 267 -15.02 -10.97 16.60
CA GLY A 267 -14.76 -12.13 15.76
C GLY A 267 -13.28 -12.43 15.58
N MET A 268 -13.00 -13.54 14.89
CA MET A 268 -11.66 -13.95 14.50
C MET A 268 -11.45 -13.73 13.00
N LEU A 269 -10.20 -13.46 12.63
CA LEU A 269 -9.72 -13.43 11.26
C LEU A 269 -8.53 -14.42 11.17
N PRO A 270 -8.78 -15.73 11.08
CA PRO A 270 -7.72 -16.73 11.11
C PRO A 270 -6.79 -16.59 9.90
N TRP A 271 -5.50 -16.88 10.08
CA TRP A 271 -4.51 -16.88 8.98
C TRP A 271 -4.80 -17.92 7.88
N ALA A 272 -5.56 -18.96 8.24
CA ALA A 272 -5.95 -20.02 7.32
C ALA A 272 -6.92 -19.54 6.23
N CYS A 273 -7.73 -18.51 6.53
CA CYS A 273 -8.45 -17.71 5.54
C CYS A 273 -7.43 -16.80 4.86
N ILE A 274 -7.09 -17.10 3.60
CA ILE A 274 -5.93 -16.55 2.91
C ILE A 274 -6.10 -15.04 2.72
N ASP A 275 -7.32 -14.59 2.51
CA ASP A 275 -7.62 -13.20 2.17
C ASP A 275 -7.50 -12.27 3.40
N ASN A 276 -7.39 -12.83 4.62
CA ASN A 276 -7.06 -12.08 5.83
C ASN A 276 -5.58 -11.67 5.91
N ARG A 277 -4.69 -12.32 5.16
CA ARG A 277 -3.23 -12.15 5.32
C ARG A 277 -2.75 -10.71 5.03
N PRO A 278 -3.23 -10.00 4.00
CA PRO A 278 -2.85 -8.60 3.78
C PRO A 278 -3.15 -7.69 4.98
N PHE A 279 -4.33 -7.84 5.59
CA PHE A 279 -4.69 -7.09 6.80
C PHE A 279 -3.80 -7.45 7.99
N MET A 280 -3.51 -8.75 8.16
CA MET A 280 -2.62 -9.25 9.22
C MET A 280 -1.17 -8.80 9.05
N ARG A 281 -0.66 -8.69 7.81
CA ARG A 281 0.65 -8.08 7.53
C ARG A 281 0.67 -6.60 7.87
N CYS A 282 -0.37 -5.85 7.50
CA CYS A 282 -0.51 -4.44 7.90
C CYS A 282 -0.50 -4.26 9.43
N LEU A 283 -1.29 -5.05 10.17
CA LEU A 283 -1.31 -5.01 11.64
C LEU A 283 0.06 -5.33 12.24
N HIS A 284 0.74 -6.35 11.73
CA HIS A 284 2.05 -6.74 12.23
C HIS A 284 3.09 -5.64 12.01
N GLY A 285 3.20 -5.12 10.78
CA GLY A 285 4.10 -4.04 10.44
C GLY A 285 3.81 -2.75 11.22
N TYR A 286 2.52 -2.43 11.44
CA TYR A 286 2.12 -1.30 12.27
C TYR A 286 2.59 -1.49 13.73
N GLY A 287 2.36 -2.66 14.32
CA GLY A 287 2.84 -2.97 15.67
C GLY A 287 4.36 -2.89 15.80
N LEU A 288 5.09 -3.44 14.80
CA LEU A 288 6.55 -3.40 14.76
C LEU A 288 7.10 -1.98 14.62
N THR A 289 6.51 -1.15 13.77
CA THR A 289 6.92 0.25 13.60
C THR A 289 6.64 1.04 14.87
N LEU A 290 5.45 0.93 15.47
CA LEU A 290 5.16 1.55 16.77
C LEU A 290 6.17 1.15 17.86
N TRP A 291 6.50 -0.14 17.94
CA TRP A 291 7.48 -0.64 18.89
C TRP A 291 8.88 -0.06 18.64
N ARG A 292 9.32 -0.07 17.37
CA ARG A 292 10.61 0.49 16.95
C ARG A 292 10.73 1.99 17.25
N LEU A 293 9.62 2.71 17.22
CA LEU A 293 9.54 4.14 17.48
C LEU A 293 9.31 4.46 18.96
N GLY A 294 9.34 3.46 19.84
CA GLY A 294 9.17 3.63 21.28
C GLY A 294 7.73 3.90 21.71
N GLN A 295 6.74 3.75 20.81
CA GLN A 295 5.31 3.87 21.11
C GLN A 295 4.79 2.57 21.75
N MET A 296 5.34 2.24 22.92
CA MET A 296 5.20 0.92 23.56
C MET A 296 3.75 0.53 23.83
N LYS A 297 2.93 1.46 24.34
CA LYS A 297 1.53 1.15 24.70
C LYS A 297 0.68 0.83 23.47
N ASP A 298 0.88 1.57 22.39
CA ASP A 298 0.13 1.38 21.15
C ASP A 298 0.58 0.09 20.46
N ALA A 299 1.88 -0.20 20.44
CA ALA A 299 2.41 -1.47 19.95
C ALA A 299 1.84 -2.67 20.73
N GLU A 300 1.78 -2.59 22.06
CA GLU A 300 1.20 -3.63 22.91
C GLU A 300 -0.25 -3.91 22.49
N HIS A 301 -1.05 -2.86 22.31
CA HIS A 301 -2.46 -2.98 21.93
C HIS A 301 -2.62 -3.66 20.56
N VAL A 302 -1.78 -3.28 19.59
CA VAL A 302 -1.80 -3.89 18.25
C VAL A 302 -1.47 -5.38 18.31
N PHE A 303 -0.42 -5.78 19.04
CA PHE A 303 -0.08 -7.19 19.14
C PHE A 303 -1.11 -8.01 19.94
N GLU A 304 -1.72 -7.45 20.99
CA GLU A 304 -2.87 -8.08 21.66
C GLU A 304 -4.05 -8.28 20.71
N ARG A 305 -4.33 -7.26 19.88
CA ARG A 305 -5.39 -7.30 18.89
C ARG A 305 -5.13 -8.39 17.85
N MET A 306 -3.90 -8.53 17.37
CA MET A 306 -3.52 -9.61 16.45
C MET A 306 -3.79 -10.99 17.05
N ILE A 307 -3.41 -11.23 18.32
CA ILE A 307 -3.64 -12.51 18.99
C ILE A 307 -5.13 -12.76 19.23
N TRP A 308 -5.92 -11.71 19.45
CA TRP A 308 -7.37 -11.83 19.56
C TRP A 308 -8.02 -12.20 18.22
N LEU A 309 -7.55 -11.62 17.11
CA LEU A 309 -8.05 -11.89 15.76
C LEU A 309 -7.59 -13.27 15.24
N ASN A 310 -6.33 -13.64 15.48
CA ASN A 310 -5.76 -14.91 15.05
C ASN A 310 -5.03 -15.61 16.22
N PRO A 311 -5.74 -16.36 17.09
CA PRO A 311 -5.14 -16.97 18.28
C PRO A 311 -4.05 -18.01 18.01
N ASN A 312 -3.99 -18.59 16.81
CA ASN A 312 -2.90 -19.49 16.41
C ASN A 312 -1.58 -18.74 16.21
N ASP A 313 -1.65 -17.41 16.05
CA ASP A 313 -0.52 -16.49 15.96
C ASP A 313 0.59 -16.97 15.01
N ASN A 314 0.20 -17.16 13.74
CA ASN A 314 1.06 -17.65 12.68
C ASN A 314 2.25 -16.71 12.37
N GLN A 315 2.15 -15.43 12.75
CA GLN A 315 3.20 -14.43 12.54
C GLN A 315 4.13 -14.25 13.75
N GLY A 316 3.83 -14.89 14.89
CA GLY A 316 4.66 -14.78 16.08
C GLY A 316 4.49 -13.45 16.85
N ALA A 317 3.37 -12.75 16.69
CA ALA A 317 3.05 -11.52 17.40
C ALA A 317 3.08 -11.69 18.93
N ARG A 318 2.88 -12.91 19.46
CA ARG A 318 2.98 -13.21 20.91
C ARG A 318 4.35 -12.90 21.50
N PHE A 319 5.42 -13.06 20.71
CA PHE A 319 6.78 -12.76 21.16
C PHE A 319 7.02 -11.25 21.19
N CYS A 320 6.59 -10.54 20.15
CA CYS A 320 6.64 -9.07 20.10
C CYS A 320 5.81 -8.46 21.24
N TRP A 321 4.60 -8.97 21.47
CA TRP A 321 3.76 -8.55 22.60
C TRP A 321 4.48 -8.71 23.94
N LEU A 322 5.11 -9.86 24.18
CA LEU A 322 5.81 -10.11 25.44
C LEU A 322 6.98 -9.13 25.62
N ASP A 323 7.78 -8.92 24.58
CA ASP A 323 8.90 -7.98 24.61
C ASP A 323 8.45 -6.56 24.93
N VAL A 324 7.40 -6.08 24.25
CA VAL A 324 6.79 -4.77 24.51
C VAL A 324 6.24 -4.69 25.94
N LYS A 325 5.53 -5.73 26.38
CA LYS A 325 4.91 -5.80 27.72
C LYS A 325 5.95 -5.73 28.84
N GLU A 326 7.12 -6.31 28.62
CA GLU A 326 8.26 -6.29 29.54
C GLU A 326 9.14 -5.04 29.38
N GLY A 327 8.79 -4.13 28.47
CA GLY A 327 9.52 -2.88 28.26
C GLY A 327 10.85 -3.06 27.52
N ARG A 328 11.04 -4.19 26.81
CA ARG A 328 12.23 -4.41 25.98
C ARG A 328 12.18 -3.47 24.76
N PRO A 329 13.25 -2.73 24.46
CA PRO A 329 13.30 -1.92 23.26
C PRO A 329 13.36 -2.82 22.03
N TRP A 330 12.83 -2.34 20.90
CA TRP A 330 12.99 -3.02 19.62
C TRP A 330 14.47 -3.18 19.29
N ARG A 331 14.83 -4.35 18.79
CA ARG A 331 16.16 -4.62 18.24
C ARG A 331 15.96 -5.22 16.86
N ARG A 332 16.85 -4.86 15.94
CA ARG A 332 16.97 -5.62 14.70
C ARG A 332 17.48 -7.00 15.09
N ASP A 333 16.78 -8.04 14.70
CA ASP A 333 17.34 -9.38 14.79
C ASP A 333 18.61 -9.37 13.92
N GLU A 334 19.77 -9.44 14.57
CA GLU A 334 21.02 -9.74 13.87
C GLU A 334 20.84 -11.17 13.34
N GLU A 335 20.93 -11.36 12.03
CA GLU A 335 20.73 -12.64 11.35
C GLU A 335 21.39 -13.79 12.13
N GLY A 336 20.59 -14.77 12.56
CA GLY A 336 21.09 -16.10 12.90
C GLY A 336 21.51 -16.35 14.35
N THR A 337 20.65 -16.11 15.34
CA THR A 337 20.74 -16.87 16.60
C THR A 337 19.36 -17.22 17.18
N ARG A 338 18.73 -18.24 16.59
CA ARG A 338 17.84 -19.16 17.31
C ARG A 338 18.13 -20.58 16.88
#